data_AF-A0AA96N2A1-F1
#
_entry.id   AF-A0AA96N2A1-F1
#
_cell.length_a   1.000
_cell.length_b   1.000
_cell.length_c   1.000
_cell.angle_alpha   90.00
_cell.angle_beta   90.00
_cell.angle_gamma   90.00
#
_symmetry.space_group_name_H-M   'P 1'
#
loop_
_entity.id
_entity.type
_entity.pdbx_description
1 polymer ?
#
loop_
_entity_poly.entity_id
_entity_poly.type
_entity_poly.pdbx_seq_one_letter_code
_entity_poly.pdbx_strand_id
1 'polypeptide(L)'
;MNNPIRPAVVIKSKFILASGSKNNFNNYLNYMDRKNTHSNENDFQNYQDYMSNEEKSTGLFTSSNDKLSEKEKEDLKSLFEQSQQKGSILWQDVISFDNEWLQENGVLKNGFMDEQKMKQATRNAVNEMIKKEGLSDSAIWSAAIHYNTDNIHVHVATVQTKNFRDRGKRKQKSIDSMKSKVASTILDRSKENEKLNEFIREKVVKTKRDDDLLSLKNRVVNRDMVKQFKKIHSMLPEDKRLWAYSMNGIKNVRPEIDKLTDMYIQRHFKNEFKEFEKQLGKKVQLYKRIYGDTKKAEQYKETKMDDLYKRMGNTILKEVKKYDYELKSAARSEPKNKFEKIKRERAINNFIYTIDRGMNDDLQHWKNQREFERMQQEKEHER
;
A
#
# COMPACT_ATOMS: atom_id res chain seq x y z
N MET A 1 7.11 31.36 8.24
CA MET A 1 8.15 30.37 8.57
C MET A 1 7.51 28.99 8.46
N ASN A 2 7.89 28.17 7.48
CA ASN A 2 7.39 26.80 7.38
C ASN A 2 8.11 25.95 8.41
N ASN A 3 7.46 25.67 9.55
CA ASN A 3 7.94 24.66 10.47
C ASN A 3 8.14 23.34 9.70
N PRO A 4 9.27 22.63 9.88
CA PRO A 4 9.47 21.34 9.24
C PRO A 4 8.34 20.39 9.67
N ILE A 5 7.67 19.78 8.68
CA ILE A 5 6.56 18.84 8.91
C ILE A 5 7.10 17.69 9.77
N ARG A 6 6.68 17.65 11.04
CA ARG A 6 7.06 16.57 11.95
C ARG A 6 6.35 15.28 11.49
N PRO A 7 7.11 14.21 11.18
CA PRO A 7 6.51 12.95 10.75
C PRO A 7 5.76 12.29 11.91
N ALA A 8 4.59 11.73 11.63
CA ALA A 8 3.74 11.12 12.64
C ALA A 8 4.32 9.82 13.22
N VAL A 9 5.22 9.15 12.48
CA VAL A 9 5.93 7.96 12.96
C VAL A 9 7.41 8.13 12.68
N VAL A 10 8.26 7.89 13.67
CA VAL A 10 9.72 7.89 13.53
C VAL A 10 10.25 6.55 14.00
N ILE A 11 11.04 5.88 13.17
CA ILE A 11 11.72 4.64 13.55
C ILE A 11 13.21 4.89 13.58
N LYS A 12 13.83 4.71 14.75
CA LYS A 12 15.28 4.70 14.91
C LYS A 12 15.71 3.27 15.18
N SER A 13 16.77 2.82 14.50
CA SER A 13 17.34 1.49 14.68
C SER A 13 18.82 1.62 15.03
N LYS A 14 19.23 1.00 16.13
CA LYS A 14 20.61 0.85 16.58
C LYS A 14 20.91 -0.63 16.75
N PHE A 15 22.19 -0.98 16.81
CA PHE A 15 22.60 -2.35 17.08
C PHE A 15 23.85 -2.39 17.96
N ILE A 16 24.01 -3.47 18.72
CA ILE A 16 25.14 -3.74 19.59
C ILE A 16 25.72 -5.11 19.22
N LEU A 17 27.03 -5.17 19.01
CA LEU A 17 27.76 -6.41 18.77
C LEU A 17 28.08 -7.10 20.10
N ALA A 18 28.08 -8.45 20.11
CA ALA A 18 28.36 -9.24 21.31
C ALA A 18 29.73 -8.97 21.95
N SER A 19 30.72 -8.53 21.15
CA SER A 19 32.09 -8.26 21.60
C SER A 19 32.27 -7.00 22.47
N GLY A 20 31.21 -6.19 22.65
CA GLY A 20 31.32 -4.87 23.27
C GLY A 20 31.27 -4.80 24.81
N SER A 21 30.84 -5.85 25.53
CA SER A 21 30.90 -6.02 27.01
C SER A 21 30.08 -7.26 27.44
N LYS A 22 30.44 -7.91 28.56
CA LYS A 22 29.64 -8.95 29.22
C LYS A 22 28.36 -8.30 29.79
N ASN A 23 27.18 -8.81 29.44
CA ASN A 23 25.83 -8.40 29.93
C ASN A 23 25.10 -7.24 29.23
N ASN A 24 25.59 -6.74 28.08
CA ASN A 24 24.90 -5.68 27.34
C ASN A 24 23.44 -6.00 26.96
N PHE A 25 23.11 -7.27 26.71
CA PHE A 25 21.76 -7.63 26.21
C PHE A 25 20.74 -7.62 27.34
N ASN A 26 21.07 -8.23 28.48
CA ASN A 26 20.23 -8.24 29.67
C ASN A 26 20.05 -6.81 30.23
N ASN A 27 21.08 -5.97 30.17
CA ASN A 27 20.96 -4.56 30.57
C ASN A 27 19.89 -3.82 29.74
N TYR A 28 19.84 -4.04 28.43
CA TYR A 28 18.81 -3.43 27.59
C TYR A 28 17.41 -4.02 27.84
N LEU A 29 17.29 -5.34 28.01
CA LEU A 29 16.02 -5.97 28.38
C LEU A 29 15.48 -5.40 29.71
N ASN A 30 16.35 -5.30 30.72
CA ASN A 30 15.99 -4.71 32.01
C ASN A 30 15.58 -3.25 31.85
N TYR A 31 16.31 -2.46 31.05
CA TYR A 31 15.93 -1.08 30.74
C TYR A 31 14.53 -0.97 30.13
N MET A 32 14.17 -1.85 29.18
CA MET A 32 12.85 -1.85 28.57
C MET A 32 11.73 -2.29 29.53
N ASP A 33 12.01 -3.28 30.40
CA ASP A 33 11.04 -3.88 31.33
C ASP A 33 10.86 -3.10 32.64
N ARG A 34 11.64 -2.04 32.88
CA ARG A 34 11.58 -1.27 34.13
C ARG A 34 10.15 -0.81 34.45
N LYS A 35 9.59 -1.43 35.49
CA LYS A 35 8.75 -0.77 36.49
C LYS A 35 9.68 -0.46 37.66
N ASN A 36 9.75 0.82 38.07
CA ASN A 36 10.70 1.40 39.02
C ASN A 36 11.39 0.40 39.96
N THR A 37 12.71 0.48 40.03
CA THR A 37 13.45 0.16 41.26
C THR A 37 14.76 0.94 41.23
N HIS A 38 14.97 1.75 42.26
CA HIS A 38 16.23 2.43 42.54
C HIS A 38 17.21 1.44 43.17
N SER A 39 18.39 1.27 42.57
CA SER A 39 19.59 0.95 43.33
C SER A 39 20.84 1.42 42.57
N ASN A 40 21.74 2.03 43.34
CA ASN A 40 22.99 2.64 42.91
C ASN A 40 24.02 1.56 42.53
N GLU A 41 24.73 1.75 41.42
CA GLU A 41 26.16 2.11 41.39
C GLU A 41 26.74 2.09 39.96
N ASN A 42 27.44 3.18 39.64
CA ASN A 42 28.46 3.47 38.63
C ASN A 42 28.20 3.35 37.10
N ASP A 43 28.52 4.48 36.46
CA ASP A 43 28.81 4.77 35.04
C ASP A 43 27.71 4.61 33.99
N PHE A 44 26.53 5.18 34.25
CA PHE A 44 25.46 5.36 33.25
C PHE A 44 24.71 6.70 33.39
N GLN A 45 25.37 7.75 33.90
CA GLN A 45 24.67 8.88 34.53
C GLN A 45 24.04 9.96 33.63
N ASN A 46 24.17 9.96 32.29
CA ASN A 46 23.54 11.03 31.47
C ASN A 46 22.24 10.65 30.75
N TYR A 47 21.69 9.46 30.97
CA TYR A 47 20.39 9.04 30.39
C TYR A 47 19.39 8.52 31.45
N GLN A 48 19.89 8.28 32.68
CA GLN A 48 19.13 7.65 33.74
C GLN A 48 18.30 8.64 34.57
N ASP A 49 18.74 9.90 34.68
CA ASP A 49 18.06 10.93 35.49
C ASP A 49 16.68 11.35 34.93
N TYR A 50 16.38 10.98 33.68
CA TYR A 50 15.08 11.22 33.04
C TYR A 50 14.03 10.12 33.34
N MET A 51 14.41 9.02 34.01
CA MET A 51 13.71 7.73 33.92
C MET A 51 12.94 7.23 35.15
N SER A 52 12.78 8.01 36.23
CA SER A 52 12.26 7.50 37.52
C SER A 52 10.81 7.92 37.86
N ASN A 53 9.77 7.37 37.20
CA ASN A 53 8.41 7.48 37.75
C ASN A 53 7.54 6.25 37.42
N GLU A 54 6.58 5.93 38.26
CA GLU A 54 6.09 4.56 38.50
C GLU A 54 4.92 4.08 37.60
N GLU A 55 4.51 4.85 36.58
CA GLU A 55 3.36 4.56 35.69
C GLU A 55 3.74 4.34 34.20
N LYS A 56 5.03 4.11 33.92
CA LYS A 56 5.65 4.49 32.64
C LYS A 56 5.73 3.41 31.53
N SER A 57 5.35 2.16 31.78
CA SER A 57 5.46 1.06 30.81
C SER A 57 4.40 -0.02 30.94
N THR A 58 3.96 -0.58 29.81
CA THR A 58 2.96 -1.68 29.74
C THR A 58 3.52 -3.04 30.16
N GLY A 59 4.83 -3.14 30.42
CA GLY A 59 5.57 -4.39 30.60
C GLY A 59 5.96 -5.03 29.27
N LEU A 60 6.90 -5.99 29.32
CA LEU A 60 7.35 -6.70 28.11
C LEU A 60 6.23 -7.50 27.46
N PHE A 61 6.13 -7.38 26.13
CA PHE A 61 5.28 -8.19 25.27
C PHE A 61 6.10 -8.75 24.10
N THR A 62 5.58 -9.77 23.44
CA THR A 62 6.27 -10.50 22.36
C THR A 62 5.34 -10.67 21.15
N SER A 63 5.78 -11.46 20.17
CA SER A 63 4.96 -11.85 19.02
C SER A 63 3.64 -12.53 19.40
N SER A 64 3.61 -13.27 20.51
CA SER A 64 2.49 -14.12 20.93
C SER A 64 1.83 -13.70 22.24
N ASN A 65 2.55 -12.99 23.11
CA ASN A 65 2.07 -12.68 24.46
C ASN A 65 1.92 -11.17 24.61
N ASP A 66 0.79 -10.71 25.15
CA ASP A 66 0.51 -9.29 25.41
C ASP A 66 1.25 -8.75 26.63
N LYS A 67 1.69 -9.63 27.51
CA LYS A 67 2.47 -9.36 28.71
C LYS A 67 3.20 -10.64 29.12
N LEU A 68 4.43 -10.51 29.62
CA LEU A 68 5.20 -11.62 30.19
C LEU A 68 5.07 -11.66 31.72
N SER A 69 4.91 -12.86 32.27
CA SER A 69 5.10 -13.17 33.69
C SER A 69 6.58 -13.09 34.08
N GLU A 70 6.89 -13.05 35.38
CA GLU A 70 8.27 -13.01 35.87
C GLU A 70 9.09 -14.23 35.40
N LYS A 71 8.49 -15.43 35.39
CA LYS A 71 9.13 -16.63 34.84
C LYS A 71 9.45 -16.49 33.35
N GLU A 72 8.49 -16.02 32.55
CA GLU A 72 8.70 -15.82 31.10
C GLU A 72 9.74 -14.73 30.82
N LYS A 73 9.84 -13.70 31.67
CA LYS A 73 10.89 -12.68 31.58
C LYS A 73 12.26 -13.26 31.87
N GLU A 74 12.41 -14.10 32.89
CA GLU A 74 13.66 -14.81 33.20
C GLU A 74 14.09 -15.71 32.03
N ASP A 75 13.15 -16.48 31.48
CA ASP A 75 13.41 -17.37 30.34
C ASP A 75 13.84 -16.56 29.10
N LEU A 76 13.19 -15.42 28.84
CA LEU A 76 13.56 -14.51 27.78
C LEU A 76 14.97 -13.92 27.98
N LYS A 77 15.32 -13.51 29.21
CA LYS A 77 16.67 -13.00 29.55
C LYS A 77 17.73 -14.08 29.31
N SER A 78 17.48 -15.29 29.77
CA SER A 78 18.37 -16.45 29.52
C SER A 78 18.58 -16.67 28.02
N LEU A 79 17.53 -16.57 27.21
CA LEU A 79 17.62 -16.74 25.77
C LEU A 79 18.42 -15.63 25.07
N PHE A 80 18.28 -14.38 25.53
CA PHE A 80 19.09 -13.26 25.04
C PHE A 80 20.56 -13.41 25.44
N GLU A 81 20.85 -13.86 26.66
CA GLU A 81 22.20 -14.13 27.13
C GLU A 81 22.88 -15.24 26.32
N GLN A 82 22.18 -16.36 26.10
CA GLN A 82 22.67 -17.44 25.23
C GLN A 82 22.94 -16.94 23.80
N SER A 83 22.07 -16.08 23.28
CA SER A 83 22.25 -15.46 21.97
C SER A 83 23.50 -14.55 21.95
N GLN A 84 23.72 -13.77 23.00
CA GLN A 84 24.93 -12.94 23.15
C GLN A 84 26.20 -13.79 23.16
N GLN A 85 26.23 -14.86 23.96
CA GLN A 85 27.37 -15.77 24.06
C GLN A 85 27.71 -16.42 22.70
N LYS A 86 26.71 -16.68 21.87
CA LYS A 86 26.86 -17.22 20.51
C LYS A 86 27.20 -16.17 19.44
N GLY A 87 27.43 -14.92 19.83
CA GLY A 87 27.83 -13.84 18.92
C GLY A 87 26.68 -13.16 18.19
N SER A 88 25.43 -13.32 18.65
CA SER A 88 24.27 -12.64 18.07
C SER A 88 24.41 -11.12 18.16
N ILE A 89 23.70 -10.41 17.28
CA ILE A 89 23.60 -8.95 17.31
C ILE A 89 22.30 -8.59 18.04
N LEU A 90 22.39 -7.64 18.98
CA LEU A 90 21.20 -7.04 19.57
C LEU A 90 20.80 -5.84 18.73
N TRP A 91 19.64 -5.93 18.09
CA TRP A 91 19.00 -4.76 17.48
C TRP A 91 18.10 -4.07 18.49
N GLN A 92 18.23 -2.76 18.57
CA GLN A 92 17.47 -1.87 19.44
C GLN A 92 16.70 -0.89 18.56
N ASP A 93 15.41 -1.12 18.39
CA ASP A 93 14.55 -0.20 17.66
C ASP A 93 13.69 0.62 18.60
N VAL A 94 13.41 1.85 18.17
CA VAL A 94 12.44 2.74 18.81
C VAL A 94 11.46 3.19 17.74
N ILE A 95 10.20 2.87 17.93
CA ILE A 95 9.07 3.38 17.14
C ILE A 95 8.43 4.50 17.96
N SER A 96 8.64 5.75 17.56
CA SER A 96 8.07 6.93 18.23
C SER A 96 6.93 7.52 17.41
N PHE A 97 5.92 8.01 18.09
CA PHE A 97 4.67 8.48 17.51
C PHE A 97 4.42 9.94 17.84
N ASP A 98 3.81 10.67 16.92
CA ASP A 98 3.24 11.97 17.23
C ASP A 98 1.91 11.78 17.98
N ASN A 99 1.82 12.31 19.20
CA ASN A 99 0.65 12.14 20.05
C ASN A 99 -0.62 12.72 19.42
N GLU A 100 -0.54 13.83 18.70
CA GLU A 100 -1.68 14.41 17.98
C GLU A 100 -2.21 13.44 16.92
N TRP A 101 -1.30 12.79 16.19
CA TRP A 101 -1.69 11.80 15.18
C TRP A 101 -2.32 10.55 15.80
N LEU A 102 -1.87 10.12 16.98
CA LEU A 102 -2.53 9.04 17.71
C LEU A 102 -3.95 9.44 18.15
N GLN A 103 -4.17 10.70 18.53
CA GLN A 103 -5.49 11.23 18.88
C GLN A 103 -6.42 11.32 17.67
N GLU A 104 -5.94 11.87 16.54
CA GLU A 104 -6.67 11.94 15.27
C GLU A 104 -7.20 10.57 14.82
N ASN A 105 -6.47 9.50 15.14
CA ASN A 105 -6.79 8.13 14.74
C ASN A 105 -7.41 7.29 15.88
N GLY A 106 -7.79 7.95 16.98
CA GLY A 106 -8.51 7.35 18.10
C GLY A 106 -7.71 6.31 18.90
N VAL A 107 -6.40 6.23 18.71
CA VAL A 107 -5.49 5.35 19.47
C VAL A 107 -5.17 5.96 20.84
N LEU A 108 -5.18 7.29 20.94
CA LEU A 108 -4.99 8.02 22.19
C LEU A 108 -6.23 8.88 22.47
N LYS A 109 -6.88 8.71 23.62
CA LYS A 109 -8.07 9.50 24.01
C LYS A 109 -7.98 9.87 25.49
N ASN A 110 -8.06 11.17 25.80
CA ASN A 110 -8.03 11.66 27.18
C ASN A 110 -6.83 11.13 28.01
N GLY A 111 -5.67 10.94 27.37
CA GLY A 111 -4.48 10.35 27.99
C GLY A 111 -4.45 8.82 28.04
N PHE A 112 -5.56 8.13 27.74
CA PHE A 112 -5.63 6.67 27.65
C PHE A 112 -5.31 6.18 26.25
N MET A 113 -4.37 5.23 26.14
CA MET A 113 -3.97 4.63 24.87
C MET A 113 -4.61 3.25 24.69
N ASP A 114 -5.06 2.96 23.47
CA ASP A 114 -5.40 1.61 23.03
C ASP A 114 -4.13 0.76 22.90
N GLU A 115 -3.70 0.18 24.02
CA GLU A 115 -2.51 -0.67 24.10
C GLU A 115 -2.58 -1.88 23.17
N GLN A 116 -3.76 -2.46 22.99
CA GLN A 116 -3.96 -3.65 22.15
C GLN A 116 -3.69 -3.31 20.68
N LYS A 117 -4.25 -2.20 20.21
CA LYS A 117 -3.99 -1.70 18.86
C LYS A 117 -2.51 -1.34 18.66
N MET A 118 -1.85 -0.77 19.68
CA MET A 118 -0.42 -0.45 19.63
C MET A 118 0.48 -1.70 19.61
N LYS A 119 0.17 -2.72 20.43
CA LYS A 119 0.86 -4.02 20.42
C LYS A 119 0.68 -4.70 19.07
N GLN A 120 -0.52 -4.69 18.51
CA GLN A 120 -0.79 -5.26 17.19
C GLN A 120 -0.04 -4.52 16.07
N ALA A 121 -0.01 -3.19 16.10
CA ALA A 121 0.76 -2.39 15.15
C ALA A 121 2.26 -2.71 15.23
N THR A 122 2.78 -2.86 16.45
CA THR A 122 4.18 -3.25 16.69
C THR A 122 4.46 -4.66 16.15
N ARG A 123 3.62 -5.65 16.46
CA ARG A 123 3.76 -7.03 15.94
C ARG A 123 3.79 -7.06 14.42
N ASN A 124 2.82 -6.39 13.78
CA ASN A 124 2.75 -6.32 12.32
C ASN A 124 4.01 -5.68 11.71
N ALA A 125 4.55 -4.65 12.35
CA ALA A 125 5.74 -3.95 11.88
C ALA A 125 7.02 -4.79 12.05
N VAL A 126 7.23 -5.36 13.24
CA VAL A 126 8.42 -6.16 13.56
C VAL A 126 8.44 -7.45 12.72
N ASN A 127 7.30 -8.13 12.58
CA ASN A 127 7.21 -9.35 11.76
C ASN A 127 7.51 -9.09 10.28
N GLU A 128 7.02 -7.97 9.72
CA GLU A 128 7.34 -7.59 8.34
C GLU A 128 8.83 -7.26 8.17
N MET A 129 9.45 -6.61 9.16
CA MET A 129 10.89 -6.34 9.14
C MET A 129 11.71 -7.62 9.20
N ILE A 130 11.39 -8.52 10.15
CA ILE A 130 12.05 -9.82 10.28
C ILE A 130 11.96 -10.59 8.95
N LYS A 131 10.80 -10.58 8.29
CA LYS A 131 10.61 -11.20 6.97
C LYS A 131 11.49 -10.55 5.90
N LYS A 132 11.53 -9.21 5.81
CA LYS A 132 12.33 -8.46 4.81
C LYS A 132 13.83 -8.58 5.03
N GLU A 133 14.23 -8.73 6.28
CA GLU A 133 15.61 -9.03 6.63
C GLU A 133 15.95 -10.50 6.39
N GLY A 134 14.97 -11.41 6.25
CA GLY A 134 15.22 -12.84 6.08
C GLY A 134 15.64 -13.51 7.39
N LEU A 135 14.96 -13.14 8.47
CA LEU A 135 15.24 -13.56 9.85
C LEU A 135 14.10 -14.38 10.47
N SER A 136 13.06 -14.72 9.70
CA SER A 136 11.82 -15.33 10.21
C SER A 136 12.05 -16.58 11.06
N ASP A 137 13.01 -17.42 10.68
CA ASP A 137 13.25 -18.69 11.36
C ASP A 137 14.34 -18.60 12.42
N SER A 138 14.97 -17.43 12.58
CA SER A 138 16.17 -17.26 13.41
C SER A 138 16.08 -16.14 14.43
N ALA A 139 15.12 -15.23 14.33
CA ALA A 139 14.99 -14.10 15.24
C ALA A 139 13.86 -14.30 16.26
N ILE A 140 14.14 -13.81 17.47
CA ILE A 140 13.15 -13.57 18.52
C ILE A 140 13.16 -12.09 18.87
N TRP A 141 12.07 -11.60 19.43
CA TRP A 141 12.00 -10.22 19.87
C TRP A 141 11.06 -10.03 21.06
N SER A 142 11.31 -8.96 21.81
CA SER A 142 10.43 -8.43 22.83
C SER A 142 10.31 -6.92 22.66
N ALA A 143 9.24 -6.34 23.20
CA ALA A 143 9.00 -4.92 23.16
C ALA A 143 8.32 -4.41 24.42
N ALA A 144 8.41 -3.10 24.64
CA ALA A 144 7.72 -2.39 25.71
C ALA A 144 7.23 -1.04 25.20
N ILE A 145 6.01 -0.66 25.57
CA ILE A 145 5.44 0.65 25.24
C ILE A 145 5.72 1.59 26.42
N HIS A 146 6.31 2.75 26.13
CA HIS A 146 6.70 3.75 27.13
C HIS A 146 5.92 5.05 26.92
N TYR A 147 5.45 5.63 28.03
CA TYR A 147 4.64 6.86 28.08
C TYR A 147 5.42 8.09 28.60
N ASN A 148 6.70 7.91 28.88
CA ASN A 148 7.50 8.74 29.79
C ASN A 148 8.26 9.91 29.14
N THR A 149 8.01 10.20 27.88
CA THR A 149 8.66 11.30 27.15
C THR A 149 7.60 12.12 26.42
N ASP A 150 8.01 13.22 25.79
CA ASP A 150 7.16 14.09 24.96
C ASP A 150 6.24 13.30 24.00
N ASN A 151 6.71 12.15 23.50
CA ASN A 151 5.98 11.28 22.59
C ASN A 151 5.88 9.84 23.11
N ILE A 152 4.73 9.21 22.91
CA ILE A 152 4.57 7.77 23.10
C ILE A 152 5.53 7.04 22.16
N HIS A 153 6.21 6.01 22.67
CA HIS A 153 7.13 5.21 21.87
C HIS A 153 7.20 3.76 22.32
N VAL A 154 7.67 2.90 21.42
CA VAL A 154 7.83 1.47 21.64
C VAL A 154 9.29 1.11 21.44
N HIS A 155 9.90 0.56 22.48
CA HIS A 155 11.21 -0.07 22.39
C HIS A 155 11.03 -1.51 21.90
N VAL A 156 11.85 -1.94 20.94
CA VAL A 156 11.91 -3.32 20.46
C VAL A 156 13.34 -3.80 20.58
N ALA A 157 13.53 -4.97 21.18
CA ALA A 157 14.78 -5.71 21.16
C ALA A 157 14.64 -6.95 20.29
N THR A 158 15.57 -7.16 19.36
CA THR A 158 15.61 -8.36 18.52
C THR A 158 16.99 -8.97 18.61
N VAL A 159 17.06 -10.31 18.70
CA VAL A 159 18.29 -11.08 18.60
C VAL A 159 18.05 -12.30 17.70
N GLN A 160 19.12 -12.81 17.10
CA GLN A 160 19.08 -14.14 16.47
C GLN A 160 19.41 -15.22 17.49
N THR A 161 18.75 -16.37 17.42
CA THR A 161 19.03 -17.59 18.21
C THR A 161 19.85 -18.61 17.43
N LYS A 162 19.90 -18.48 16.10
CA LYS A 162 20.69 -19.30 15.16
C LYS A 162 21.00 -18.50 13.89
N ASN A 163 21.84 -19.04 13.00
CA ASN A 163 22.18 -18.45 11.69
C ASN A 163 22.65 -16.98 11.78
N PHE A 164 23.59 -16.71 12.70
CA PHE A 164 24.05 -15.37 13.06
C PHE A 164 24.65 -14.61 11.88
N ARG A 165 24.48 -13.28 11.89
CA ARG A 165 25.03 -12.36 10.89
C ARG A 165 26.14 -11.52 11.49
N ASP A 166 27.12 -11.17 10.65
CA ASP A 166 28.22 -10.28 11.04
C ASP A 166 27.87 -8.79 10.91
N ARG A 167 26.84 -8.45 10.11
CA ARG A 167 26.43 -7.07 9.85
C ARG A 167 25.13 -6.71 10.56
N GLY A 168 25.22 -5.74 11.47
CA GLY A 168 24.07 -5.29 12.26
C GLY A 168 23.21 -4.19 11.63
N LYS A 169 23.71 -3.45 10.63
CA LYS A 169 22.92 -2.35 10.03
C LYS A 169 21.76 -2.90 9.19
N ARG A 170 20.53 -2.55 9.56
CA ARG A 170 19.31 -2.92 8.80
C ARG A 170 19.21 -2.17 7.48
N LYS A 171 18.52 -2.78 6.51
CA LYS A 171 18.25 -2.14 5.22
C LYS A 171 17.20 -1.05 5.40
N GLN A 172 17.39 0.10 4.75
CA GLN A 172 16.39 1.19 4.78
C GLN A 172 15.01 0.72 4.30
N LYS A 173 14.96 -0.16 3.29
CA LYS A 173 13.71 -0.75 2.79
C LYS A 173 12.96 -1.56 3.87
N SER A 174 13.66 -2.20 4.80
CA SER A 174 13.06 -2.94 5.91
C SER A 174 12.44 -1.99 6.92
N ILE A 175 13.14 -0.90 7.26
CA ILE A 175 12.63 0.16 8.16
C ILE A 175 11.42 0.89 7.53
N ASP A 176 11.49 1.21 6.24
CA ASP A 176 10.37 1.80 5.50
C ASP A 176 9.14 0.86 5.52
N SER A 177 9.36 -0.46 5.44
CA SER A 177 8.30 -1.47 5.53
C SER A 177 7.68 -1.54 6.94
N MET A 178 8.49 -1.43 8.01
CA MET A 178 7.98 -1.31 9.39
C MET A 178 7.02 -0.12 9.50
N LYS A 179 7.50 1.05 9.07
CA LYS A 179 6.76 2.30 9.17
C LYS A 179 5.43 2.24 8.41
N SER A 180 5.43 1.58 7.24
CA SER A 180 4.22 1.31 6.47
C SER A 180 3.23 0.40 7.21
N LYS A 181 3.70 -0.67 7.85
CA LYS A 181 2.84 -1.58 8.63
C LYS A 181 2.23 -0.92 9.86
N VAL A 182 3.03 -0.13 10.61
CA VAL A 182 2.54 0.68 11.72
C VAL A 182 1.41 1.59 11.26
N ALA A 183 1.66 2.39 10.23
CA ALA A 183 0.68 3.32 9.69
C ALA A 183 -0.60 2.60 9.23
N SER A 184 -0.46 1.51 8.45
CA SER A 184 -1.62 0.76 7.94
C SER A 184 -2.44 0.07 9.03
N THR A 185 -1.84 -0.25 10.18
CA THR A 185 -2.55 -0.92 11.29
C THR A 185 -3.28 0.12 12.16
N ILE A 186 -2.68 1.30 12.34
CA ILE A 186 -3.31 2.40 13.10
C ILE A 186 -4.44 3.05 12.31
N LEU A 187 -4.21 3.25 11.01
CA LEU A 187 -5.21 3.75 10.08
C LEU A 187 -6.18 2.61 9.73
N ASP A 188 -7.24 2.47 10.53
CA ASP A 188 -8.33 1.53 10.24
C ASP A 188 -9.15 2.03 9.03
N ARG A 189 -8.61 1.81 7.83
CA ARG A 189 -9.14 2.31 6.56
C ARG A 189 -9.01 1.26 5.44
N SER A 190 -9.11 -0.02 5.79
CA SER A 190 -9.22 -1.15 4.84
C SER A 190 -10.26 -0.86 3.76
N LYS A 191 -11.44 -0.36 4.15
CA LYS A 191 -12.55 0.04 3.26
C LYS A 191 -12.20 1.15 2.25
N GLU A 192 -11.31 2.10 2.59
CA GLU A 192 -10.86 3.16 1.64
C GLU A 192 -9.76 2.66 0.68
N ASN A 193 -9.00 1.65 1.10
CA ASN A 193 -8.01 0.98 0.26
C ASN A 193 -8.67 0.00 -0.71
N GLU A 194 -9.74 -0.67 -0.28
CA GLU A 194 -10.61 -1.49 -1.13
C GLU A 194 -11.24 -0.63 -2.23
N LYS A 195 -11.92 0.48 -1.89
CA LYS A 195 -12.52 1.41 -2.89
C LYS A 195 -11.54 1.89 -3.98
N LEU A 196 -10.29 2.20 -3.61
CA LEU A 196 -9.28 2.67 -4.57
C LEU A 196 -8.78 1.54 -5.48
N ASN A 197 -8.62 0.33 -4.93
CA ASN A 197 -8.19 -0.83 -5.70
C ASN A 197 -9.34 -1.45 -6.50
N GLU A 198 -10.58 -1.32 -6.06
CA GLU A 198 -11.83 -1.70 -6.76
C GLU A 198 -11.99 -0.85 -8.02
N PHE A 199 -11.81 0.49 -7.93
CA PHE A 199 -11.76 1.37 -9.10
C PHE A 199 -10.74 0.91 -10.15
N ILE A 200 -9.58 0.38 -9.74
CA ILE A 200 -8.49 -0.03 -10.65
C ILE A 200 -8.64 -1.49 -11.13
N ARG A 201 -9.14 -2.40 -10.27
CA ARG A 201 -9.22 -3.85 -10.54
C ARG A 201 -10.55 -4.25 -11.17
N GLU A 202 -11.66 -3.65 -10.76
CA GLU A 202 -12.99 -4.04 -11.22
C GLU A 202 -13.42 -3.23 -12.45
N LYS A 203 -13.17 -1.92 -12.49
CA LYS A 203 -13.58 -1.09 -13.64
C LYS A 203 -12.86 -1.36 -14.97
N VAL A 204 -11.70 -2.06 -14.97
CA VAL A 204 -10.84 -2.12 -16.17
C VAL A 204 -10.59 -3.55 -16.69
N VAL A 205 -10.88 -4.61 -15.91
CA VAL A 205 -10.37 -5.96 -16.24
C VAL A 205 -11.44 -7.07 -16.28
N LYS A 206 -12.63 -6.89 -15.70
CA LYS A 206 -13.61 -7.98 -15.56
C LYS A 206 -14.83 -7.94 -16.49
N THR A 207 -14.72 -7.22 -17.61
CA THR A 207 -15.75 -7.13 -18.66
C THR A 207 -15.74 -8.34 -19.60
N LYS A 208 -16.40 -9.45 -19.26
CA LYS A 208 -16.46 -10.57 -20.21
C LYS A 208 -17.67 -11.49 -20.16
N ARG A 209 -18.71 -11.20 -19.41
CA ARG A 209 -19.89 -12.10 -19.38
C ARG A 209 -21.19 -11.31 -19.40
N ASP A 210 -21.76 -11.28 -20.61
CA ASP A 210 -23.19 -11.38 -20.92
C ASP A 210 -23.72 -10.23 -21.78
N ASP A 211 -24.80 -10.52 -22.49
CA ASP A 211 -24.93 -10.35 -23.94
C ASP A 211 -25.91 -9.25 -24.39
N ASP A 212 -25.73 -8.83 -25.65
CA ASP A 212 -26.69 -8.34 -26.66
C ASP A 212 -27.42 -6.96 -26.64
N LEU A 213 -27.89 -6.62 -27.85
CA LEU A 213 -28.77 -5.53 -28.34
C LEU A 213 -28.23 -4.14 -28.66
N LEU A 214 -28.01 -3.95 -29.97
CA LEU A 214 -27.57 -2.77 -30.71
C LEU A 214 -28.52 -1.59 -30.60
N SER A 215 -27.98 -0.36 -30.54
CA SER A 215 -28.66 0.75 -31.22
C SER A 215 -27.69 1.74 -31.87
N LEU A 216 -28.00 2.07 -33.12
CA LEU A 216 -27.36 3.04 -34.00
C LEU A 216 -27.22 4.46 -33.40
N LYS A 217 -27.80 4.72 -32.22
CA LYS A 217 -27.86 6.03 -31.56
C LYS A 217 -26.48 6.52 -31.08
N ASN A 218 -25.52 5.62 -30.85
CA ASN A 218 -24.15 5.98 -30.46
C ASN A 218 -23.24 6.40 -31.62
N ARG A 219 -23.64 6.17 -32.88
CA ARG A 219 -22.82 6.51 -34.08
C ARG A 219 -22.61 8.00 -34.29
N VAL A 220 -23.55 8.84 -33.84
CA VAL A 220 -23.54 10.29 -34.09
C VAL A 220 -22.77 11.05 -32.98
N VAL A 221 -22.53 10.41 -31.82
CA VAL A 221 -22.22 11.13 -30.58
C VAL A 221 -20.71 11.26 -30.29
N ASN A 222 -19.82 10.66 -31.10
CA ASN A 222 -18.38 10.53 -30.75
C ASN A 222 -17.38 10.58 -31.91
N ARG A 223 -17.57 11.50 -32.86
CA ARG A 223 -16.69 11.64 -34.04
C ARG A 223 -15.21 11.79 -33.68
N ASP A 224 -14.90 12.49 -32.58
CA ASP A 224 -13.50 12.77 -32.21
C ASP A 224 -12.80 11.60 -31.54
N MET A 225 -13.48 10.80 -30.73
CA MET A 225 -12.91 9.56 -30.18
C MET A 225 -12.62 8.55 -31.29
N VAL A 226 -13.49 8.47 -32.30
CA VAL A 226 -13.27 7.62 -33.49
C VAL A 226 -12.07 8.09 -34.30
N LYS A 227 -11.92 9.41 -34.50
CA LYS A 227 -10.71 9.97 -35.16
C LYS A 227 -9.46 9.62 -34.38
N GLN A 228 -9.49 9.78 -33.06
CA GLN A 228 -8.36 9.48 -32.17
C GLN A 228 -8.00 7.99 -32.20
N PHE A 229 -8.99 7.10 -32.17
CA PHE A 229 -8.78 5.65 -32.30
C PHE A 229 -8.14 5.26 -33.65
N LYS A 230 -8.64 5.82 -34.76
CA LYS A 230 -8.06 5.59 -36.10
C LYS A 230 -6.62 6.12 -36.20
N LYS A 231 -6.34 7.27 -35.58
CA LYS A 231 -4.99 7.84 -35.49
C LYS A 231 -4.05 6.88 -34.77
N ILE A 232 -4.45 6.34 -33.62
CA ILE A 232 -3.68 5.33 -32.88
C ILE A 232 -3.38 4.13 -33.79
N HIS A 233 -4.39 3.55 -34.44
CA HIS A 233 -4.20 2.41 -35.34
C HIS A 233 -3.20 2.70 -36.47
N SER A 234 -3.28 3.90 -37.07
CA SER A 234 -2.37 4.30 -38.16
C SER A 234 -0.91 4.53 -37.73
N MET A 235 -0.67 4.83 -36.45
CA MET A 235 0.68 5.10 -35.92
C MET A 235 1.35 3.86 -35.33
N LEU A 236 0.61 2.76 -35.15
CA LEU A 236 1.15 1.52 -34.61
C LEU A 236 2.08 0.84 -35.61
N PRO A 237 3.19 0.23 -35.15
CA PRO A 237 4.10 -0.51 -36.02
C PRO A 237 3.41 -1.76 -36.58
N GLU A 238 3.89 -2.25 -37.73
CA GLU A 238 3.36 -3.48 -38.32
C GLU A 238 3.51 -4.70 -37.39
N ASP A 239 4.60 -4.74 -36.60
CA ASP A 239 4.82 -5.81 -35.62
C ASP A 239 3.87 -5.67 -34.42
N LYS A 240 2.87 -6.56 -34.40
CA LYS A 240 1.85 -6.65 -33.35
C LYS A 240 2.39 -7.09 -31.99
N ARG A 241 3.58 -7.68 -31.93
CA ARG A 241 4.23 -8.07 -30.66
C ARG A 241 4.55 -6.83 -29.81
N LEU A 242 4.78 -5.69 -30.47
CA LEU A 242 5.08 -4.42 -29.82
C LEU A 242 3.84 -3.71 -29.27
N TRP A 243 2.63 -4.19 -29.58
CA TRP A 243 1.37 -3.55 -29.18
C TRP A 243 1.01 -3.94 -27.74
N ALA A 244 1.78 -3.42 -26.80
CA ALA A 244 1.50 -3.43 -25.38
C ALA A 244 1.95 -2.10 -24.80
N TYR A 245 1.17 -1.52 -23.90
CA TYR A 245 1.34 -0.14 -23.44
C TYR A 245 2.76 0.15 -22.94
N SER A 246 3.37 -0.80 -22.21
CA SER A 246 4.71 -0.67 -21.64
C SER A 246 5.85 -0.95 -22.63
N MET A 247 5.58 -1.35 -23.88
CA MET A 247 6.61 -1.65 -24.87
C MET A 247 7.22 -0.38 -25.46
N ASN A 248 8.55 -0.35 -25.58
CA ASN A 248 9.26 0.81 -26.14
C ASN A 248 8.96 1.05 -27.62
N GLY A 249 8.60 0.00 -28.36
CA GLY A 249 8.27 0.08 -29.79
C GLY A 249 7.03 0.93 -30.12
N ILE A 250 6.21 1.29 -29.13
CA ILE A 250 5.06 2.20 -29.32
C ILE A 250 5.19 3.49 -28.51
N LYS A 251 6.40 3.85 -28.05
CA LYS A 251 6.63 5.03 -27.20
C LYS A 251 6.07 6.32 -27.82
N ASN A 252 6.18 6.47 -29.13
CA ASN A 252 5.63 7.58 -29.91
C ASN A 252 4.09 7.55 -30.03
N VAL A 253 3.46 6.38 -29.85
CA VAL A 253 2.00 6.21 -29.92
C VAL A 253 1.34 6.36 -28.55
N ARG A 254 2.07 6.11 -27.44
CA ARG A 254 1.53 6.20 -26.07
C ARG A 254 0.78 7.51 -25.78
N PRO A 255 1.28 8.71 -26.15
CA PRO A 255 0.55 9.96 -25.89
C PRO A 255 -0.82 10.00 -26.56
N GLU A 256 -0.99 9.36 -27.72
CA GLU A 256 -2.28 9.29 -28.43
C GLU A 256 -3.25 8.31 -27.77
N ILE A 257 -2.73 7.25 -27.14
CA ILE A 257 -3.49 6.28 -26.33
C ILE A 257 -3.94 6.94 -25.02
N ASP A 258 -3.06 7.72 -24.39
CA ASP A 258 -3.36 8.46 -23.16
C ASP A 258 -4.45 9.50 -23.43
N LYS A 259 -4.35 10.22 -24.55
CA LYS A 259 -5.40 11.16 -24.98
C LYS A 259 -6.76 10.47 -25.18
N LEU A 260 -6.80 9.28 -25.80
CA LEU A 260 -8.06 8.55 -25.93
C LEU A 260 -8.60 8.10 -24.58
N THR A 261 -7.71 7.70 -23.66
CA THR A 261 -8.03 7.37 -22.27
C THR A 261 -8.64 8.56 -21.55
N ASP A 262 -8.06 9.75 -21.69
CA ASP A 262 -8.58 11.00 -21.11
C ASP A 262 -9.97 11.34 -21.64
N MET A 263 -10.14 11.33 -22.97
CA MET A 263 -11.43 11.60 -23.62
C MET A 263 -12.51 10.65 -23.09
N TYR A 264 -12.15 9.38 -22.92
CA TYR A 264 -13.04 8.36 -22.40
C TYR A 264 -13.41 8.61 -20.93
N ILE A 265 -12.42 8.84 -20.07
CA ILE A 265 -12.61 9.16 -18.65
C ILE A 265 -13.46 10.41 -18.47
N GLN A 266 -13.15 11.50 -19.17
CA GLN A 266 -13.87 12.77 -19.03
C GLN A 266 -15.33 12.68 -19.48
N ARG A 267 -15.64 11.76 -20.38
CA ARG A 267 -17.01 11.60 -20.89
C ARG A 267 -17.85 10.68 -20.02
N HIS A 268 -17.29 9.55 -19.62
CA HIS A 268 -18.06 8.48 -18.97
C HIS A 268 -17.85 8.43 -17.45
N PHE A 269 -16.75 8.98 -16.95
CA PHE A 269 -16.31 8.82 -15.55
C PHE A 269 -15.82 10.12 -14.91
N LYS A 270 -16.27 11.28 -15.39
CA LYS A 270 -15.76 12.59 -14.93
C LYS A 270 -15.84 12.74 -13.41
N ASN A 271 -16.99 12.38 -12.83
CA ASN A 271 -17.24 12.54 -11.40
C ASN A 271 -16.48 11.49 -10.58
N GLU A 272 -16.44 10.25 -11.05
CA GLU A 272 -15.73 9.13 -10.41
C GLU A 272 -14.23 9.34 -10.46
N PHE A 273 -13.70 9.86 -11.57
CA PHE A 273 -12.30 10.20 -11.71
C PHE A 273 -11.92 11.37 -10.81
N LYS A 274 -12.77 12.40 -10.73
CA LYS A 274 -12.58 13.50 -9.76
C LYS A 274 -12.54 13.00 -8.31
N GLU A 275 -13.41 12.05 -7.96
CA GLU A 275 -13.39 11.43 -6.63
C GLU A 275 -12.14 10.55 -6.43
N PHE A 276 -11.72 9.79 -7.45
CA PHE A 276 -10.46 9.05 -7.43
C PHE A 276 -9.25 9.95 -7.20
N GLU A 277 -9.15 11.07 -7.92
CA GLU A 277 -8.08 12.06 -7.73
C GLU A 277 -8.11 12.69 -6.34
N LYS A 278 -9.31 12.98 -5.82
CA LYS A 278 -9.50 13.50 -4.45
C LYS A 278 -9.02 12.48 -3.42
N GLN A 279 -9.34 11.19 -3.59
CA GLN A 279 -8.88 10.13 -2.70
C GLN A 279 -7.37 9.92 -2.78
N LEU A 280 -6.78 9.98 -3.98
CA LEU A 280 -5.32 9.97 -4.14
C LEU A 280 -4.69 11.15 -3.41
N GLY A 281 -5.23 12.35 -3.57
CA GLY A 281 -4.76 13.55 -2.87
C GLY A 281 -4.79 13.39 -1.36
N LYS A 282 -5.88 12.86 -0.79
CA LYS A 282 -5.97 12.53 0.65
C LYS A 282 -4.88 11.55 1.09
N LYS A 283 -4.61 10.49 0.31
CA LYS A 283 -3.54 9.52 0.62
C LYS A 283 -2.15 10.13 0.54
N VAL A 284 -1.90 11.03 -0.42
CA VAL A 284 -0.62 11.76 -0.50
C VAL A 284 -0.41 12.60 0.76
N GLN A 285 -1.43 13.36 1.18
CA GLN A 285 -1.31 14.18 2.40
C GLN A 285 -1.10 13.31 3.64
N LEU A 286 -1.79 12.18 3.72
CA LEU A 286 -1.60 11.21 4.79
C LEU A 286 -0.18 10.64 4.80
N TYR A 287 0.38 10.29 3.64
CA TYR A 287 1.77 9.84 3.55
C TYR A 287 2.76 10.94 3.88
N LYS A 288 2.51 12.20 3.48
CA LYS A 288 3.31 13.34 3.93
C LYS A 288 3.29 13.45 5.46
N ARG A 289 2.11 13.30 6.08
CA ARG A 289 1.96 13.32 7.55
C ARG A 289 2.70 12.18 8.23
N ILE A 290 2.57 10.94 7.74
CA ILE A 290 3.23 9.77 8.35
C ILE A 290 4.76 9.83 8.17
N TYR A 291 5.20 10.09 6.94
CA TYR A 291 6.58 9.89 6.56
C TYR A 291 7.46 11.12 6.73
N GLY A 292 6.88 12.33 6.64
CA GLY A 292 7.62 13.59 6.52
C GLY A 292 8.30 13.78 5.16
N ASP A 293 8.27 12.76 4.29
CA ASP A 293 8.89 12.76 2.96
C ASP A 293 7.83 13.04 1.90
N THR A 294 7.89 14.23 1.31
CA THR A 294 6.96 14.68 0.27
C THR A 294 7.17 13.95 -1.06
N LYS A 295 8.41 13.55 -1.37
CA LYS A 295 8.76 12.94 -2.65
C LYS A 295 8.20 11.52 -2.75
N LYS A 296 8.38 10.70 -1.71
CA LYS A 296 7.80 9.34 -1.68
C LYS A 296 6.28 9.37 -1.71
N ALA A 297 5.66 10.37 -1.07
CA ALA A 297 4.21 10.52 -1.07
C ALA A 297 3.68 10.90 -2.47
N GLU A 298 4.37 11.78 -3.20
CA GLU A 298 3.99 12.18 -4.56
C GLU A 298 4.16 11.04 -5.57
N GLN A 299 5.24 10.26 -5.46
CA GLN A 299 5.46 9.06 -6.27
C GLN A 299 4.32 8.04 -6.17
N TYR A 300 3.61 7.98 -5.04
CA TYR A 300 2.44 7.11 -4.91
C TYR A 300 1.31 7.53 -5.86
N LYS A 301 1.04 8.84 -5.97
CA LYS A 301 0.02 9.37 -6.88
C LYS A 301 0.38 9.04 -8.32
N GLU A 302 1.63 9.28 -8.71
CA GLU A 302 2.15 8.98 -10.04
C GLU A 302 2.01 7.49 -10.36
N THR A 303 2.47 6.61 -9.47
CA THR A 303 2.40 5.16 -9.65
C THR A 303 0.96 4.66 -9.82
N LYS A 304 0.01 5.23 -9.09
CA LYS A 304 -1.42 4.86 -9.20
C LYS A 304 -2.06 5.38 -10.49
N MET A 305 -1.65 6.57 -10.94
CA MET A 305 -2.09 7.11 -12.22
C MET A 305 -1.52 6.27 -13.37
N ASP A 306 -0.23 5.94 -13.33
CA ASP A 306 0.43 5.10 -14.33
C ASP A 306 -0.23 3.71 -14.46
N ASP A 307 -0.66 3.10 -13.35
CA ASP A 307 -1.38 1.82 -13.39
C ASP A 307 -2.74 1.94 -14.09
N LEU A 308 -3.47 3.05 -13.87
CA LEU A 308 -4.73 3.32 -14.57
C LEU A 308 -4.51 3.43 -16.08
N TYR A 309 -3.60 4.32 -16.53
CA TYR A 309 -3.31 4.50 -17.96
C TYR A 309 -2.75 3.24 -18.59
N LYS A 310 -1.91 2.49 -17.87
CA LYS A 310 -1.40 1.20 -18.37
C LYS A 310 -2.51 0.19 -18.60
N ARG A 311 -3.49 0.09 -17.69
CA ARG A 311 -4.61 -0.85 -17.86
C ARG A 311 -5.52 -0.41 -19.01
N MET A 312 -5.92 0.87 -19.03
CA MET A 312 -6.75 1.45 -20.09
C MET A 312 -6.09 1.35 -21.46
N GLY A 313 -4.82 1.72 -21.56
CA GLY A 313 -4.06 1.63 -22.80
C GLY A 313 -3.92 0.20 -23.32
N ASN A 314 -3.77 -0.80 -22.43
CA ASN A 314 -3.79 -2.20 -22.86
C ASN A 314 -5.18 -2.68 -23.31
N THR A 315 -6.26 -2.15 -22.73
CA THR A 315 -7.63 -2.41 -23.21
C THR A 315 -7.84 -1.83 -24.61
N ILE A 316 -7.48 -0.56 -24.81
CA ILE A 316 -7.50 0.10 -26.12
C ILE A 316 -6.64 -0.67 -27.13
N LEU A 317 -5.44 -1.11 -26.76
CA LEU A 317 -4.57 -1.86 -27.68
C LEU A 317 -5.14 -3.24 -28.04
N LYS A 318 -5.80 -3.94 -27.12
CA LYS A 318 -6.52 -5.20 -27.43
C LYS A 318 -7.63 -4.94 -28.45
N GLU A 319 -8.31 -3.82 -28.29
CA GLU A 319 -9.35 -3.39 -29.21
C GLU A 319 -8.78 -3.07 -30.61
N VAL A 320 -7.72 -2.26 -30.67
CA VAL A 320 -7.05 -1.96 -31.94
C VAL A 320 -6.55 -3.23 -32.64
N LYS A 321 -6.09 -4.25 -31.89
CA LYS A 321 -5.72 -5.57 -32.46
C LYS A 321 -6.90 -6.26 -33.14
N LYS A 322 -8.07 -6.27 -32.47
CA LYS A 322 -9.30 -6.86 -33.01
C LYS A 322 -9.75 -6.10 -34.25
N TYR A 323 -9.71 -4.77 -34.23
CA TYR A 323 -9.99 -3.92 -35.38
C TYR A 323 -9.07 -4.19 -36.57
N ASP A 324 -7.76 -4.26 -36.36
CA ASP A 324 -6.79 -4.56 -37.43
C ASP A 324 -7.02 -5.95 -38.05
N TYR A 325 -7.36 -6.94 -37.22
CA TYR A 325 -7.72 -8.27 -37.69
C TYR A 325 -8.98 -8.26 -38.57
N GLU A 326 -10.05 -7.60 -38.13
CA GLU A 326 -11.30 -7.47 -38.90
C GLU A 326 -11.09 -6.72 -40.22
N LEU A 327 -10.30 -5.63 -40.21
CA LEU A 327 -9.94 -4.89 -41.43
C LEU A 327 -9.21 -5.75 -42.44
N LYS A 328 -8.20 -6.51 -41.99
CA LYS A 328 -7.39 -7.38 -42.85
C LYS A 328 -8.17 -8.59 -43.34
N SER A 329 -9.04 -9.16 -42.51
CA SER A 329 -9.97 -10.22 -42.91
C SER A 329 -10.91 -9.72 -44.02
N ALA A 330 -11.52 -8.55 -43.84
CA ALA A 330 -12.37 -7.91 -44.84
C ALA A 330 -11.62 -7.38 -46.07
N ALA A 331 -10.30 -7.18 -46.01
CA ALA A 331 -9.47 -6.80 -47.16
C ALA A 331 -9.10 -7.99 -48.04
N ARG A 332 -9.04 -9.19 -47.46
CA ARG A 332 -8.76 -10.45 -48.17
C ARG A 332 -9.99 -10.96 -48.94
N SER A 333 -11.17 -10.48 -48.61
CA SER A 333 -12.40 -10.66 -49.39
C SER A 333 -12.55 -9.47 -50.34
N GLU A 334 -12.50 -9.68 -51.66
CA GLU A 334 -12.76 -8.59 -52.61
C GLU A 334 -14.16 -8.01 -52.39
N PRO A 335 -14.30 -6.69 -52.16
CA PRO A 335 -15.61 -6.08 -52.06
C PRO A 335 -16.21 -6.00 -53.46
N LYS A 336 -17.15 -6.89 -53.76
CA LYS A 336 -17.85 -6.96 -55.04
C LYS A 336 -18.67 -5.68 -55.27
N ASN A 337 -19.29 -5.09 -54.23
CA ASN A 337 -20.27 -4.00 -54.38
C ASN A 337 -20.16 -2.85 -53.34
N LYS A 338 -20.78 -1.69 -53.66
CA LYS A 338 -20.94 -0.49 -52.78
C LYS A 338 -21.51 -0.82 -51.39
N PHE A 339 -22.30 -1.90 -51.29
CA PHE A 339 -22.90 -2.40 -50.06
C PHE A 339 -21.86 -3.02 -49.09
N GLU A 340 -20.79 -3.63 -49.60
CA GLU A 340 -19.70 -4.18 -48.78
C GLU A 340 -18.77 -3.08 -48.23
N LYS A 341 -18.64 -1.95 -48.95
CA LYS A 341 -18.00 -0.74 -48.43
C LYS A 341 -18.76 -0.19 -47.20
N ILE A 342 -20.10 -0.16 -47.27
CA ILE A 342 -20.97 0.20 -46.13
C ILE A 342 -20.87 -0.83 -44.99
N LYS A 343 -20.74 -2.13 -45.30
CA LYS A 343 -20.51 -3.20 -44.30
C LYS A 343 -19.19 -3.01 -43.55
N ARG A 344 -18.13 -2.55 -44.24
CA ARG A 344 -16.83 -2.18 -43.66
C ARG A 344 -16.91 -0.99 -42.70
N GLU A 345 -17.66 0.04 -43.05
CA GLU A 345 -17.96 1.17 -42.15
C GLU A 345 -18.86 0.75 -40.97
N ARG A 346 -19.80 -0.18 -41.19
CA ARG A 346 -20.62 -0.78 -40.12
C ARG A 346 -19.80 -1.62 -39.14
N ALA A 347 -18.75 -2.32 -39.58
CA ALA A 347 -17.85 -3.07 -38.70
C ALA A 347 -17.11 -2.14 -37.72
N ILE A 348 -16.57 -1.01 -38.21
CA ILE A 348 -15.98 0.05 -37.37
C ILE A 348 -16.99 0.58 -36.34
N ASN A 349 -18.24 0.78 -36.77
CA ASN A 349 -19.27 1.32 -35.89
C ASN A 349 -19.79 0.30 -34.87
N ASN A 350 -19.89 -0.98 -35.23
CA ASN A 350 -20.20 -2.06 -34.31
C ASN A 350 -19.04 -2.28 -33.32
N PHE A 351 -17.81 -2.00 -33.74
CA PHE A 351 -16.63 -2.08 -32.90
C PHE A 351 -16.64 -1.02 -31.79
N ILE A 352 -16.84 0.27 -32.12
CA ILE A 352 -17.00 1.35 -31.12
C ILE A 352 -18.19 1.11 -30.19
N TYR A 353 -19.25 0.51 -30.72
CA TYR A 353 -20.40 0.08 -29.94
C TYR A 353 -20.07 -1.08 -28.98
N THR A 354 -19.15 -1.98 -29.37
CA THR A 354 -18.61 -3.03 -28.49
C THR A 354 -17.71 -2.44 -27.40
N ILE A 355 -16.99 -1.35 -27.68
CA ILE A 355 -16.24 -0.58 -26.67
C ILE A 355 -17.22 0.05 -25.67
N ASP A 356 -18.23 0.78 -26.14
CA ASP A 356 -19.19 1.48 -25.29
C ASP A 356 -20.06 0.52 -24.47
N ARG A 357 -20.51 -0.60 -25.06
CA ARG A 357 -21.27 -1.64 -24.35
C ARG A 357 -20.41 -2.46 -23.39
N GLY A 358 -19.21 -2.86 -23.83
CA GLY A 358 -18.20 -3.50 -22.99
C GLY A 358 -17.67 -2.58 -21.88
N MET A 359 -18.21 -1.38 -21.72
CA MET A 359 -17.91 -0.53 -20.58
C MET A 359 -19.18 -0.06 -19.85
N ASN A 360 -20.39 -0.29 -20.40
CA ASN A 360 -21.71 0.04 -19.84
C ASN A 360 -22.43 -1.17 -19.19
N ASP A 361 -22.25 -2.40 -19.63
CA ASP A 361 -22.96 -3.56 -19.03
C ASP A 361 -22.36 -3.96 -17.68
N ASP A 362 -21.04 -3.82 -17.53
CA ASP A 362 -20.34 -3.92 -16.25
C ASP A 362 -20.85 -2.91 -15.20
N LEU A 363 -21.41 -1.78 -15.66
CA LEU A 363 -21.94 -0.72 -14.81
C LEU A 363 -23.30 -1.09 -14.19
N GLN A 364 -24.18 -1.76 -14.95
CA GLN A 364 -25.52 -2.14 -14.48
C GLN A 364 -25.46 -3.32 -13.51
N HIS A 365 -24.62 -4.32 -13.80
CA HIS A 365 -24.39 -5.44 -12.88
C HIS A 365 -23.87 -4.96 -11.51
N TRP A 366 -22.97 -3.97 -11.51
CA TRP A 366 -22.43 -3.37 -10.28
C TRP A 366 -23.44 -2.49 -9.52
N LYS A 367 -24.28 -1.71 -10.21
CA LYS A 367 -25.37 -0.96 -9.53
C LYS A 367 -26.31 -1.90 -8.78
N ASN A 368 -26.67 -3.01 -9.41
CA ASN A 368 -27.55 -4.01 -8.82
C ASN A 368 -26.88 -4.76 -7.65
N GLN A 369 -25.58 -5.04 -7.75
CA GLN A 369 -24.83 -5.71 -6.69
C GLN A 369 -24.55 -4.79 -5.48
N ARG A 370 -24.31 -3.50 -5.73
CA ARG A 370 -24.18 -2.47 -4.70
C ARG A 370 -25.50 -2.19 -3.97
N GLU A 371 -26.62 -2.20 -4.69
CA GLU A 371 -27.94 -2.14 -4.07
C GLU A 371 -28.23 -3.40 -3.25
N PHE A 372 -27.85 -4.58 -3.76
CA PHE A 372 -27.99 -5.84 -3.02
C PHE A 372 -27.18 -5.84 -1.71
N GLU A 373 -25.91 -5.43 -1.74
CA GLU A 373 -25.07 -5.35 -0.55
C GLU A 373 -25.54 -4.29 0.45
N ARG A 374 -26.04 -3.15 -0.04
CA ARG A 374 -26.67 -2.12 0.80
C ARG A 374 -27.93 -2.67 1.49
N MET A 375 -28.76 -3.42 0.77
CA MET A 375 -29.93 -4.10 1.34
C MET A 375 -29.55 -5.19 2.37
N GLN A 376 -28.40 -5.87 2.21
CA GLN A 376 -27.91 -6.81 3.21
C GLN A 376 -27.41 -6.11 4.48
N GLN A 377 -26.70 -4.98 4.34
CA GLN A 377 -26.25 -4.18 5.47
C GLN A 377 -27.40 -3.52 6.23
N GLU A 378 -28.44 -3.05 5.52
CA GLU A 378 -29.67 -2.52 6.14
C GLU A 378 -30.39 -3.64 6.93
N LYS A 379 -30.46 -4.87 6.40
CA LYS A 379 -31.02 -6.04 7.10
C LYS A 379 -30.20 -6.53 8.30
N GLU A 380 -28.87 -6.37 8.28
CA GLU A 380 -27.99 -6.69 9.42
C GLU A 380 -28.05 -5.62 10.52
N HIS A 381 -28.44 -4.39 10.19
CA HIS A 381 -28.64 -3.31 11.16
C HIS A 381 -30.06 -3.27 11.76
N GLU A 382 -31.04 -3.91 11.12
CA GLU A 382 -32.43 -4.05 11.60
C GLU A 382 -32.69 -5.33 12.43
N ARG A 383 -31.67 -6.17 12.63
CA ARG A 383 -31.68 -7.32 13.55
C ARG A 383 -30.84 -7.03 14.79
#